data_AF-A0AAJ4N000-F1
#
_entry.id   AF-A0AAJ4N000-F1
#
_cell.length_a   1.000
_cell.length_b   1.000
_cell.length_c   1.000
_cell.angle_alpha   90.00
_cell.angle_beta   90.00
_cell.angle_gamma   90.00
#
_symmetry.space_group_name_H-M   'P 1'
#
loop_
_entity.id
_entity.type
_entity.pdbx_description
1 polymer ?
#
loop_
_entity_poly.entity_id
_entity_poly.type
_entity_poly.pdbx_seq_one_letter_code
_entity_poly.pdbx_strand_id
1 'polypeptide(L)' 'MGFRLSPEAQARAAELRNYQEAKVAHFANLTDQNLVASAKLYMAQMSPMHFAPGEPVYDATMWHVILPELMRRVGEKS' A
#
# COMPACT_ATOMS: atom_id res chain seq x y z
N MET A 1 -11.76 -17.80 20.69
CA MET A 1 -12.65 -16.63 20.88
C MET A 1 -12.55 -15.80 19.62
N GLY A 2 -13.56 -15.83 18.75
CA GLY A 2 -13.49 -15.16 17.43
C GLY A 2 -13.68 -13.66 17.58
N PHE A 3 -12.68 -12.87 17.20
CA PHE A 3 -12.78 -11.41 17.19
C PHE A 3 -13.78 -11.01 16.10
N ARG A 4 -14.98 -10.58 16.51
CA ARG A 4 -16.00 -10.05 15.60
C ARG A 4 -15.88 -8.53 15.57
N LEU A 5 -15.49 -8.00 14.41
CA LEU A 5 -15.52 -6.58 14.13
C LEU A 5 -16.96 -6.06 14.23
N SER A 6 -17.16 -4.83 14.71
CA SER A 6 -18.46 -4.16 14.64
C SER A 6 -18.88 -3.97 13.16
N PRO A 7 -20.18 -3.81 12.85
CA PRO A 7 -20.63 -3.55 11.48
C PRO A 7 -19.89 -2.39 10.81
N GLU A 8 -19.63 -1.32 11.54
CA GLU A 8 -18.91 -0.13 11.06
C GLU A 8 -17.42 -0.42 10.83
N ALA A 9 -16.82 -1.26 11.69
CA ALA A 9 -15.45 -1.70 11.50
C ALA A 9 -15.32 -2.67 10.31
N GLN A 10 -16.33 -3.51 10.05
CA GLN A 10 -16.39 -4.37 8.86
C GLN A 10 -16.53 -3.54 7.58
N ALA A 11 -17.40 -2.53 7.57
CA ALA A 11 -17.56 -1.62 6.43
C ALA A 11 -16.25 -0.89 6.11
N ARG A 12 -15.58 -0.30 7.11
CA ARG A 12 -14.27 0.34 6.94
C ARG A 12 -13.20 -0.62 6.43
N ALA A 13 -13.18 -1.86 6.92
CA ALA A 13 -12.24 -2.87 6.45
C ALA A 13 -12.49 -3.24 4.97
N ALA A 14 -13.75 -3.33 4.56
CA ALA A 14 -14.11 -3.59 3.16
C ALA A 14 -13.73 -2.42 2.24
N GLU A 15 -13.98 -1.18 2.65
CA GLU A 15 -13.55 0.03 1.91
C GLU A 15 -12.04 0.09 1.75
N LEU A 16 -11.28 -0.15 2.82
CA LEU A 16 -9.82 -0.16 2.79
C LEU A 16 -9.29 -1.27 1.88
N ARG A 17 -9.93 -2.43 1.84
CA ARG A 17 -9.57 -3.52 0.93
C ARG A 17 -9.81 -3.11 -0.53
N ASN A 18 -10.98 -2.58 -0.85
CA ASN A 18 -11.29 -2.11 -2.21
C ASN A 18 -10.31 -1.01 -2.66
N TYR A 19 -9.96 -0.10 -1.75
CA TYR A 19 -8.96 0.94 -1.99
C TYR A 19 -7.57 0.33 -2.27
N GLN A 20 -7.15 -0.66 -1.48
CA GLN A 20 -5.88 -1.36 -1.67
C GLN A 20 -5.83 -2.07 -3.03
N GLU A 21 -6.88 -2.81 -3.40
CA GLU A 21 -6.97 -3.51 -4.68
C GLU A 21 -6.90 -2.54 -5.86
N ALA A 22 -7.62 -1.41 -5.78
CA ALA A 22 -7.57 -0.37 -6.80
C ALA A 22 -6.16 0.24 -6.95
N LYS A 23 -5.45 0.47 -5.84
CA LYS A 23 -4.08 0.97 -5.86
C LYS A 23 -3.12 -0.04 -6.49
N VAL A 24 -3.22 -1.32 -6.13
CA VAL A 24 -2.41 -2.39 -6.72
C VAL A 24 -2.61 -2.43 -8.23
N ALA A 25 -3.85 -2.46 -8.70
CA ALA A 25 -4.15 -2.45 -10.13
C ALA A 25 -3.63 -1.20 -10.84
N HIS A 26 -3.74 -0.03 -10.21
CA HIS A 26 -3.22 1.23 -10.75
C HIS A 26 -1.71 1.18 -10.98
N PHE A 27 -0.94 0.80 -9.94
CA PHE A 27 0.53 0.78 -10.03
C PHE A 27 1.06 -0.34 -10.93
N ALA A 28 0.37 -1.48 -10.99
CA ALA A 28 0.70 -2.57 -11.91
C ALA A 28 0.61 -2.13 -13.39
N ASN A 29 -0.32 -1.23 -13.71
CA ASN A 29 -0.53 -0.72 -15.08
C ASN A 29 0.39 0.44 -15.48
N LEU A 30 1.26 0.93 -14.59
CA LEU A 30 2.19 2.01 -14.92
C LEU A 30 3.37 1.51 -15.76
N THR A 31 3.91 2.39 -16.60
CA THR A 31 5.24 2.19 -17.20
C THR A 31 6.32 2.23 -16.12
N ASP A 32 7.49 1.65 -16.39
CA ASP A 32 8.61 1.68 -15.43
C ASP A 32 9.00 3.10 -15.01
N GLN A 33 9.03 4.04 -15.98
CA GLN A 33 9.35 5.44 -15.71
C GLN A 33 8.33 6.08 -14.76
N ASN A 34 7.03 5.86 -14.98
CA ASN A 34 5.98 6.40 -14.14
C ASN A 34 5.93 5.75 -12.75
N LEU A 35 6.23 4.46 -12.67
CA LEU A 35 6.33 3.74 -11.41
C LEU A 35 7.50 4.26 -10.56
N VAL A 36 8.67 4.46 -11.17
CA VAL A 36 9.84 5.04 -10.49
C VAL A 36 9.58 6.48 -10.05
N ALA A 37 8.94 7.30 -10.89
CA ALA A 37 8.57 8.67 -10.54
C ALA A 37 7.61 8.69 -9.34
N SER A 38 6.62 7.80 -9.33
CA SER A 38 5.69 7.65 -8.22
C SER A 38 6.40 7.20 -6.95
N ALA A 39 7.29 6.21 -7.03
CA ALA A 39 8.07 5.75 -5.87
C ALA A 39 8.88 6.90 -5.24
N LYS A 40 9.54 7.73 -6.06
CA LYS A 40 10.29 8.90 -5.59
C LYS A 40 9.40 9.91 -4.88
N LEU A 41 8.20 10.16 -5.40
CA LEU A 41 7.23 11.06 -4.78
C LEU A 41 6.82 10.56 -3.38
N TYR A 42 6.42 9.28 -3.29
CA TYR A 42 6.01 8.69 -2.02
C TYR A 42 7.17 8.66 -1.02
N MET A 43 8.37 8.27 -1.44
CA MET A 43 9.57 8.29 -0.60
C MET A 43 9.88 9.69 -0.05
N ALA A 44 9.72 10.74 -0.86
CA ALA A 44 9.96 12.11 -0.43
C ALA A 44 8.94 12.60 0.61
N GLN A 45 7.75 11.99 0.65
CA GLN A 45 6.68 12.31 1.59
C GLN A 45 6.71 11.45 2.85
N MET A 46 7.57 10.43 2.89
CA MET A 46 7.72 9.57 4.05
C MET A 46 8.50 10.29 5.15
N SER A 47 7.79 10.69 6.19
CA SER A 47 8.40 11.10 7.45
C SER A 47 8.57 9.87 8.35
N PRO A 48 9.70 9.75 9.09
CA PRO A 48 9.83 8.73 10.12
C PRO A 48 8.73 8.89 11.16
N MET A 49 7.83 7.92 11.27
CA MET A 49 6.74 7.93 12.24
C MET A 49 6.99 6.86 13.31
N HIS A 50 6.85 7.26 14.57
CA HIS A 50 6.74 6.31 15.69
C HIS A 50 5.27 5.95 15.84
N PHE A 51 4.94 4.68 15.63
CA PHE A 51 3.60 4.15 15.87
C PHE A 51 3.57 3.44 17.22
N ALA A 52 2.54 3.70 18.02
CA ALA A 52 2.34 2.94 19.25
C ALA A 52 1.88 1.50 18.92
N PRO A 53 2.18 0.50 19.76
CA PRO A 53 1.73 -0.87 19.54
C PRO A 53 0.21 -0.95 19.36
N GLY A 54 -0.24 -1.50 18.24
CA GLY A 54 -1.67 -1.65 17.91
C GLY A 54 -2.26 -0.50 17.10
N GLU A 55 -1.51 0.56 16.80
CA GLU A 55 -1.98 1.61 15.91
C GLU A 55 -1.95 1.16 14.44
N PRO A 56 -3.04 1.40 13.70
CA PRO A 56 -3.04 1.18 12.26
C PRO A 56 -2.07 2.14 11.56
N VAL A 57 -1.12 1.57 10.82
CA VAL A 57 -0.18 2.33 9.99
C VAL A 57 -0.91 2.83 8.75
N TYR A 58 -1.31 4.11 8.76
CA TYR A 58 -1.96 4.74 7.62
C TYR A 58 -0.95 5.36 6.65
N ASP A 59 -1.23 5.18 5.37
CA ASP A 59 -0.41 5.53 4.19
C ASP A 59 0.89 4.71 3.98
N ALA A 60 0.77 3.40 4.14
CA ALA A 60 1.82 2.47 3.76
C ALA A 60 1.74 2.06 2.27
N THR A 61 1.21 2.92 1.39
CA THR A 61 1.10 2.68 -0.07
C THR A 61 2.47 2.37 -0.67
N MET A 62 3.51 3.09 -0.24
CA MET A 62 4.87 2.82 -0.67
C MET A 62 5.31 1.39 -0.34
N TRP A 63 5.03 0.94 0.89
CA TRP A 63 5.50 -0.35 1.41
C TRP A 63 4.70 -1.55 0.89
N HIS A 64 3.38 -1.44 0.82
CA HIS A 64 2.50 -2.56 0.51
C HIS A 64 2.07 -2.64 -0.95
N VAL A 65 2.33 -1.60 -1.74
CA VAL A 65 1.88 -1.54 -3.15
C VAL A 65 3.04 -1.24 -4.10
N ILE A 66 3.71 -0.10 -3.93
CA ILE A 66 4.72 0.36 -4.89
C ILE A 66 5.99 -0.50 -4.83
N LEU A 67 6.52 -0.75 -3.61
CA LEU A 67 7.74 -1.51 -3.43
C LEU A 67 7.62 -2.98 -3.92
N PRO A 68 6.55 -3.74 -3.59
CA PRO A 68 6.36 -5.09 -4.14
C PRO A 68 6.31 -5.11 -5.66
N GLU A 69 5.63 -4.14 -6.29
CA GLU A 69 5.54 -4.06 -7.75
C GLU A 69 6.90 -3.75 -8.40
N LEU A 70 7.70 -2.86 -7.80
CA LEU A 70 9.07 -2.61 -8.23
C LEU A 70 9.93 -3.89 -8.15
N MET A 71 9.87 -4.60 -7.02
CA MET A 71 10.63 -5.84 -6.80
C MET A 71 10.22 -6.95 -7.78
N ARG A 72 8.92 -7.10 -8.03
CA ARG A 72 8.38 -8.06 -9.02
C ARG A 72 8.99 -7.81 -10.40
N ARG A 73 9.00 -6.57 -10.87
CA ARG A 73 9.55 -6.21 -12.19
C ARG A 73 11.06 -6.41 -12.29
N VAL A 74 11.80 -6.15 -11.21
CA VAL A 74 13.24 -6.41 -11.16
C VAL A 74 13.51 -7.92 -11.20
N GLY A 75 12.73 -8.71 -10.47
CA GLY A 75 12.83 -10.17 -10.45
C GLY A 75 12.49 -10.84 -11.79
N GLU A 76 11.55 -10.29 -12.56
CA GLU A 76 11.17 -10.82 -13.89
C GLU A 76 12.16 -10.44 -15.00
N LYS A 77 13.01 -9.44 -14.78
CA LYS A 77 14.03 -8.99 -15.74
C LYS A 77 15.42 -9.60 -15.50
N SER A 78 15.60 -10.31 -14.38
CA SER A 78 16.85 -10.96 -13.97
C SER A 78 16.86 -12.41 -14.44
#